data_AF-A0A662W247-F1
#
_entry.id   AF-A0A662W247-F1
#
_cell.length_a   1.000
_cell.length_b   1.000
_cell.length_c   1.000
_cell.angle_alpha   90.00
_cell.angle_beta   90.00
_cell.angle_gamma   90.00
#
_symmetry.space_group_name_H-M   'P 1'
#
loop_
_entity.id
_entity.type
_entity.pdbx_description
1 polymer ?
#
loop_
_entity_poly.entity_id
_entity_poly.type
_entity_poly.pdbx_seq_one_letter_code
_entity_poly.pdbx_strand_id
1 'polypeptide(L)'
;MIVRPFTSGEIETYLGESIQAGYIVHYLSELGAKTIVVEEKYIDKDYLIDYSKFYSRSFESHPRFTKRIHFFTGDFTETDLKRAFLEKDGLKHFQEICEKYLGFSIVKPITDSMGNPLIGRTLLSTYPPEDNSDKRIFISQKYPVSLYGVPLTIDSLPFQAQDQGVSACATIALWSALHPLHSSFETPRHSPVEITEISSLIPSKERNFPSEGLNLNQITSYIKSIGLDIETLKAESDVIPVAVKAYINAKLPILATLELKRAGKESGYHAAVISGYRCNENNELLELYVHDDQIGPYSRVISNNNFISWNNEWKTTYGQDEVILKNLIIPVYPKIRLTFGRIHSVFLRKKQDIEKEGYIAELFLTQVNEYKKTLLNLAFEEKERILTSPMPRFIWIIRAHINNIPIFDEVYDGTSVYPKKVQDIDTIEYQLSE
;
A
#
# COMPACT_ATOMS: atom_id res chain seq x y z
N MET A 1 1.01 11.29 30.27
CA MET A 1 1.90 10.61 29.30
C MET A 1 2.07 9.19 29.78
N ILE A 2 1.73 8.21 28.95
CA ILE A 2 1.81 6.80 29.32
C ILE A 2 2.90 6.18 28.45
N VAL A 3 3.97 5.66 29.08
CA VAL A 3 5.04 4.92 28.41
C VAL A 3 5.07 3.52 29.00
N ARG A 4 5.07 2.50 28.16
CA ARG A 4 5.07 1.09 28.56
C ARG A 4 6.03 0.28 27.71
N PRO A 5 6.61 -0.81 28.25
CA PRO A 5 7.33 -1.77 27.41
C PRO A 5 6.37 -2.40 26.40
N PHE A 6 6.87 -2.72 25.23
CA PHE A 6 6.14 -3.47 24.22
C PHE A 6 6.19 -4.96 24.59
N THR A 7 5.20 -5.40 25.38
CA THR A 7 4.98 -6.81 25.74
C THR A 7 3.54 -7.18 25.40
N SER A 8 3.27 -8.42 25.01
CA SER A 8 1.94 -8.87 24.56
C SER A 8 0.83 -8.49 25.55
N GLY A 9 1.02 -8.77 26.84
CA GLY A 9 0.02 -8.44 27.87
C GLY A 9 -0.22 -6.94 28.04
N GLU A 10 0.81 -6.09 27.96
CA GLU A 10 0.61 -4.64 28.06
C GLU A 10 -0.06 -4.09 26.79
N ILE A 11 0.38 -4.51 25.61
CA ILE A 11 -0.13 -3.95 24.36
C ILE A 11 -1.58 -4.34 24.08
N GLU A 12 -1.99 -5.57 24.43
CA GLU A 12 -3.36 -6.05 24.30
C GLU A 12 -4.35 -5.19 25.10
N THR A 13 -3.95 -4.62 26.25
CA THR A 13 -4.80 -3.70 27.02
C THR A 13 -5.15 -2.41 26.27
N TYR A 14 -4.34 -2.02 25.28
CA TYR A 14 -4.55 -0.80 24.50
C TYR A 14 -5.12 -1.08 23.11
N LEU A 15 -4.59 -2.07 22.38
CA LEU A 15 -5.04 -2.43 21.02
C LEU A 15 -6.30 -3.32 21.01
N GLY A 16 -6.58 -4.04 22.09
CA GLY A 16 -7.58 -5.10 22.12
C GLY A 16 -7.05 -6.44 21.60
N GLU A 17 -7.94 -7.42 21.48
CA GLU A 17 -7.62 -8.81 21.12
C GLU A 17 -8.17 -9.22 19.74
N SER A 18 -8.52 -8.24 18.89
CA SER A 18 -8.97 -8.53 17.52
C SER A 18 -7.84 -9.17 16.70
N ILE A 19 -8.21 -9.86 15.60
CA ILE A 19 -7.24 -10.47 14.69
C ILE A 19 -6.24 -9.42 14.16
N GLN A 20 -6.73 -8.21 13.85
CA GLN A 20 -5.91 -7.11 13.37
C GLN A 20 -4.97 -6.57 14.46
N ALA A 21 -5.43 -6.49 15.71
CA ALA A 21 -4.58 -6.13 16.84
C ALA A 21 -3.46 -7.16 17.01
N GLY A 22 -3.80 -8.46 17.05
CA GLY A 22 -2.82 -9.54 17.14
C GLY A 22 -1.81 -9.54 15.98
N TYR A 23 -2.29 -9.28 14.75
CA TYR A 23 -1.42 -9.14 13.59
C TYR A 23 -0.44 -7.97 13.75
N ILE A 24 -0.91 -6.79 14.16
CA ILE A 24 -0.06 -5.61 14.38
C ILE A 24 0.99 -5.88 15.46
N VAL A 25 0.62 -6.58 16.54
CA VAL A 25 1.57 -6.96 17.60
C VAL A 25 2.65 -7.89 17.04
N HIS A 26 2.28 -8.89 16.26
CA HIS A 26 3.24 -9.79 15.62
C HIS A 26 4.17 -9.05 14.66
N TYR A 27 3.59 -8.21 13.79
CA TYR A 27 4.31 -7.38 12.83
C TYR A 27 5.35 -6.47 13.51
N LEU A 28 4.95 -5.76 14.56
CA LEU A 28 5.83 -4.88 15.32
C LEU A 28 6.90 -5.65 16.11
N SER A 29 6.58 -6.85 16.59
CA SER A 29 7.57 -7.73 17.22
C SER A 29 8.68 -8.10 16.23
N GLU A 30 8.31 -8.41 14.98
CA GLU A 30 9.26 -8.71 13.90
C GLU A 30 10.14 -7.50 13.56
N LEU A 31 9.57 -6.29 13.60
CA LEU A 31 10.31 -5.04 13.43
C LEU A 31 11.13 -4.62 14.67
N GLY A 32 11.10 -5.40 15.74
CA GLY A 32 11.90 -5.17 16.95
C GLY A 32 11.36 -4.05 17.84
N ALA A 33 10.04 -3.85 17.90
CA ALA A 33 9.42 -2.91 18.83
C ALA A 33 9.73 -3.27 20.29
N LYS A 34 10.05 -2.25 21.10
CA LYS A 34 10.42 -2.40 22.53
C LYS A 34 9.64 -1.48 23.46
N THR A 35 9.13 -0.36 22.96
CA THR A 35 8.44 0.62 23.79
C THR A 35 7.23 1.18 23.04
N ILE A 36 6.16 1.43 23.81
CA ILE A 36 4.99 2.17 23.36
C ILE A 36 4.81 3.47 24.13
N VAL A 37 4.26 4.46 23.44
CA VAL A 37 3.78 5.71 24.04
C VAL A 37 2.31 5.89 23.68
N VAL A 38 1.45 6.01 24.69
CA VAL A 38 0.00 6.11 24.50
C VAL A 38 -0.45 7.55 24.74
N GLU A 39 -1.16 8.08 23.76
CA GLU A 39 -1.93 9.32 23.85
C GLU A 39 -3.41 9.01 23.97
N GLU A 40 -3.95 9.41 25.11
CA GLU A 40 -5.38 9.37 25.40
C GLU A 40 -6.07 10.61 24.86
N LYS A 41 -7.38 10.49 24.57
CA LYS A 41 -8.22 11.58 24.06
C LYS A 41 -7.71 12.23 22.75
N TYR A 42 -7.16 11.43 21.86
CA TYR A 42 -6.71 11.87 20.54
C TYR A 42 -7.91 12.13 19.60
N ILE A 43 -7.74 13.07 18.66
CA ILE A 43 -8.73 13.32 17.60
C ILE A 43 -8.14 12.81 16.29
N ASP A 44 -8.62 11.66 15.83
CA ASP A 44 -8.34 11.19 14.49
C ASP A 44 -9.31 11.85 13.49
N LYS A 45 -8.76 12.39 12.39
CA LYS A 45 -9.54 13.12 11.38
C LYS A 45 -10.62 12.24 10.76
N ASP A 46 -10.25 11.04 10.30
CA ASP A 46 -11.15 10.18 9.55
C ASP A 46 -12.24 9.63 10.48
N TYR A 47 -11.86 9.18 11.68
CA TYR A 47 -12.84 8.78 12.69
C TYR A 47 -13.77 9.92 13.12
N LEU A 48 -13.29 11.16 13.26
CA LEU A 48 -14.16 12.27 13.65
C LEU A 48 -15.24 12.56 12.59
N ILE A 49 -14.92 12.39 11.31
CA ILE A 49 -15.88 12.53 10.21
C ILE A 49 -16.89 11.39 10.26
N ASP A 50 -16.42 10.15 10.39
CA ASP A 50 -17.28 8.95 10.52
C ASP A 50 -18.22 9.08 11.74
N TYR A 51 -17.68 9.53 12.88
CA TYR A 51 -18.43 9.83 14.10
C TYR A 51 -19.50 10.89 13.85
N SER A 52 -19.13 12.02 13.24
CA SER A 52 -20.07 13.12 13.01
C SER A 52 -21.23 12.70 12.11
N LYS A 53 -20.97 11.90 11.07
CA LYS A 53 -21.98 11.53 10.09
C LYS A 53 -22.87 10.37 10.54
N PHE A 54 -22.31 9.43 11.31
CA PHE A 54 -23.01 8.21 11.72
C PHE A 54 -23.24 8.16 13.24
N TYR A 55 -22.17 8.00 14.03
CA TYR A 55 -22.29 7.66 15.46
C TYR A 55 -22.86 8.76 16.36
N SER A 56 -22.72 10.03 15.99
CA SER A 56 -23.30 11.15 16.75
C SER A 56 -24.84 11.14 16.76
N ARG A 57 -25.45 10.34 15.88
CA ARG A 57 -26.91 10.19 15.71
C ARG A 57 -27.44 8.88 16.32
N SER A 58 -26.56 8.05 16.86
CA SER A 58 -26.91 6.80 17.53
C SER A 58 -27.52 7.07 18.91
N PHE A 59 -28.40 6.17 19.37
CA PHE A 59 -28.92 6.23 20.74
C PHE A 59 -27.83 5.92 21.77
N GLU A 60 -26.95 4.96 21.45
CA GLU A 60 -25.78 4.68 22.27
C GLU A 60 -24.76 5.82 22.20
N SER A 61 -24.26 6.25 23.35
CA SER A 61 -23.30 7.35 23.45
C SER A 61 -21.88 6.85 23.19
N HIS A 62 -21.41 6.93 21.95
CA HIS A 62 -20.01 6.65 21.63
C HIS A 62 -19.11 7.88 21.85
N PRO A 63 -17.89 7.70 22.40
CA PRO A 63 -16.92 8.78 22.50
C PRO A 63 -16.44 9.25 21.13
N ARG A 64 -16.27 10.56 20.94
CA ARG A 64 -15.64 11.13 19.73
C ARG A 64 -14.10 11.01 19.70
N PHE A 65 -13.50 10.63 20.83
CA PHE A 65 -12.04 10.60 20.98
C PHE A 65 -11.52 9.19 20.80
N THR A 66 -10.36 9.06 20.17
CA THR A 66 -9.63 7.81 20.00
C THR A 66 -8.41 7.77 20.92
N LYS A 67 -7.71 6.63 20.93
CA LYS A 67 -6.34 6.54 21.43
C LYS A 67 -5.37 6.53 20.26
N ARG A 68 -4.17 7.07 20.45
CA ARG A 68 -3.05 6.91 19.52
C ARG A 68 -1.89 6.24 20.24
N ILE A 69 -1.42 5.13 19.71
CA ILE A 69 -0.33 4.34 20.27
C ILE A 69 0.86 4.46 19.33
N HIS A 70 1.95 5.02 19.81
CA HIS A 70 3.21 5.15 19.11
C HIS A 70 4.12 3.97 19.44
N PHE A 71 4.88 3.50 18.45
CA PHE A 71 5.77 2.34 18.57
C PHE A 71 7.22 2.74 18.30
N PHE A 72 8.14 2.16 19.07
CA PHE A 72 9.57 2.45 18.97
C PHE A 72 10.41 1.18 19.12
N THR A 73 11.54 1.09 18.39
CA THR A 73 12.58 0.07 18.60
C THR A 73 13.49 0.39 19.78
N GLY A 74 13.49 1.64 20.24
CA GLY A 74 14.22 2.07 21.42
C GLY A 74 13.57 1.58 22.69
N ASP A 75 14.40 1.18 23.66
CA ASP A 75 13.98 0.87 25.02
C ASP A 75 14.15 2.13 25.88
N PHE A 76 13.03 2.69 26.35
CA PHE A 76 13.02 3.86 27.23
C PHE A 76 11.79 3.89 28.14
N THR A 77 11.92 4.61 29.24
CA THR A 77 10.88 4.74 30.26
C THR A 77 10.16 6.08 30.20
N GLU A 78 9.07 6.21 30.96
CA GLU A 78 8.38 7.48 31.15
C GLU A 78 9.32 8.55 31.76
N THR A 79 10.26 8.15 32.60
CA THR A 79 11.24 9.05 33.21
C THR A 79 12.21 9.61 32.17
N ASP A 80 12.67 8.77 31.24
CA ASP A 80 13.57 9.20 30.16
C ASP A 80 12.89 10.21 29.25
N LEU A 81 11.64 9.94 28.88
CA LEU A 81 10.84 10.84 28.06
C LEU A 81 10.54 12.17 28.79
N LYS A 82 10.29 12.13 30.12
CA LYS A 82 10.15 13.34 30.94
C LYS A 82 11.43 14.17 30.98
N ARG A 83 12.59 13.52 31.15
CA ARG A 83 13.89 14.21 31.11
C ARG A 83 14.12 14.91 29.77
N ALA A 84 13.77 14.25 28.67
CA ALA A 84 13.84 14.84 27.34
C ALA A 84 12.97 16.10 27.16
N PHE A 85 11.89 16.27 27.93
CA PHE A 85 11.10 17.51 27.92
C PHE A 85 11.67 18.64 28.79
N LEU A 86 12.34 18.30 29.89
CA LEU A 86 12.70 19.27 30.93
C LEU A 86 14.15 19.75 30.83
N GLU A 87 15.05 18.96 30.25
CA GLU A 87 16.46 19.28 30.17
C GLU A 87 16.81 20.22 29.01
N LYS A 88 17.83 21.06 29.21
CA LYS A 88 18.28 22.07 28.23
C LYS A 88 18.74 21.44 26.90
N ASP A 89 19.25 20.20 26.94
CA ASP A 89 19.63 19.38 25.78
C ASP A 89 18.56 18.33 25.41
N GLY A 90 17.33 18.49 25.91
CA GLY A 90 16.24 17.53 25.74
C GLY A 90 15.87 17.26 24.27
N LEU A 91 16.07 18.23 23.39
CA LEU A 91 15.87 18.07 21.95
C LEU A 91 16.78 17.01 21.32
N LYS A 92 18.03 16.86 21.79
CA LYS A 92 18.94 15.82 21.28
C LYS A 92 18.48 14.43 21.70
N HIS A 93 18.07 14.27 22.95
CA HIS A 93 17.50 13.02 23.44
C HIS A 93 16.21 12.66 22.69
N PHE A 94 15.40 13.66 22.35
CA PHE A 94 14.24 13.46 21.48
C PHE A 94 14.64 12.96 20.10
N GLN A 95 15.66 13.54 19.46
CA GLN A 95 16.14 13.09 18.16
C GLN A 95 16.55 11.61 18.18
N GLU A 96 17.26 11.16 19.22
CA GLU A 96 17.64 9.74 19.38
C GLU A 96 16.44 8.81 19.53
N ILE A 97 15.35 9.28 20.15
CA ILE A 97 14.07 8.55 20.23
C ILE A 97 13.37 8.56 18.86
N CYS A 98 13.40 9.69 18.15
CA CYS A 98 12.77 9.86 16.84
C CYS A 98 13.37 8.93 15.78
N GLU A 99 14.69 8.71 15.80
CA GLU A 99 15.38 7.79 14.88
C GLU A 99 14.90 6.33 15.02
N LYS A 100 14.29 6.00 16.16
CA LYS A 100 13.81 4.65 16.50
C LYS A 100 12.30 4.50 16.30
N TYR A 101 11.65 5.44 15.62
CA TYR A 101 10.20 5.46 15.47
C TYR A 101 9.71 4.43 14.42
N LEU A 102 8.80 3.55 14.83
CA LEU A 102 8.17 2.54 13.98
C LEU A 102 6.81 2.95 13.44
N GLY A 103 6.24 4.07 13.91
CA GLY A 103 4.93 4.54 13.51
C GLY A 103 3.89 4.51 14.63
N PHE A 104 2.61 4.51 14.27
CA PHE A 104 1.50 4.50 15.22
C PHE A 104 0.28 3.73 14.72
N SER A 105 -0.58 3.38 15.67
CA SER A 105 -1.93 2.86 15.42
C SER A 105 -2.96 3.69 16.21
N ILE A 106 -4.10 3.96 15.58
CA ILE A 106 -5.26 4.55 16.23
C ILE A 106 -6.17 3.43 16.72
N VAL A 107 -6.68 3.56 17.93
CA VAL A 107 -7.72 2.66 18.47
C VAL A 107 -9.01 3.45 18.59
N LYS A 108 -10.01 3.05 17.78
CA LYS A 108 -11.35 3.64 17.79
C LYS A 108 -12.09 3.14 19.04
N PRO A 109 -12.98 3.96 19.64
CA PRO A 109 -13.80 3.53 20.77
C PRO A 109 -15.04 2.72 20.33
N ILE A 110 -15.10 2.32 19.05
CA ILE A 110 -16.13 1.45 18.48
C ILE A 110 -15.65 0.02 18.59
N THR A 111 -16.53 -0.89 18.95
CA THR A 111 -16.21 -2.32 19.09
C THR A 111 -16.76 -3.16 17.96
N ASP A 112 -16.07 -4.25 17.64
CA ASP A 112 -16.59 -5.31 16.80
C ASP A 112 -17.68 -6.15 17.51
N SER A 113 -18.19 -7.18 16.84
CA SER A 113 -19.21 -8.08 17.39
C SER A 113 -18.75 -8.89 18.61
N MET A 114 -17.45 -8.95 18.87
CA MET A 114 -16.85 -9.64 20.02
C MET A 114 -16.48 -8.67 21.15
N GLY A 115 -16.77 -7.38 21.01
CA GLY A 115 -16.46 -6.36 22.00
C GLY A 115 -15.02 -5.83 21.95
N ASN A 116 -14.24 -6.18 20.92
CA ASN A 116 -12.89 -5.66 20.76
C ASN A 116 -12.93 -4.28 20.08
N PRO A 117 -12.11 -3.31 20.53
CA PRO A 117 -12.03 -2.03 19.86
C PRO A 117 -11.48 -2.18 18.43
N LEU A 118 -11.98 -1.35 17.52
CA LEU A 118 -11.55 -1.35 16.13
C LEU A 118 -10.22 -0.62 15.95
N ILE A 119 -9.34 -1.23 15.16
CA ILE A 119 -8.10 -0.60 14.72
C ILE A 119 -8.43 0.44 13.64
N GLY A 120 -8.13 1.69 13.92
CA GLY A 120 -8.25 2.80 12.99
C GLY A 120 -7.00 3.01 12.17
N ARG A 121 -6.81 4.27 11.74
CA ARG A 121 -5.67 4.67 10.93
C ARG A 121 -4.36 4.27 11.58
N THR A 122 -3.57 3.51 10.84
CA THR A 122 -2.33 2.90 11.26
C THR A 122 -1.28 3.21 10.20
N LEU A 123 -0.12 3.71 10.64
CA LEU A 123 1.02 4.03 9.81
C LEU A 123 2.23 3.37 10.45
N LEU A 124 2.75 2.31 9.84
CA LEU A 124 3.89 1.55 10.36
C LEU A 124 5.04 1.54 9.35
N SER A 125 6.27 1.50 9.85
CA SER A 125 7.45 1.19 9.04
C SER A 125 7.22 -0.09 8.27
N THR A 126 7.68 -0.15 7.02
CA THR A 126 7.63 -1.37 6.22
C THR A 126 8.65 -2.38 6.72
N TYR A 127 8.59 -3.60 6.18
CA TYR A 127 9.73 -4.50 6.26
C TYR A 127 10.99 -3.87 5.63
N PRO A 128 12.20 -4.29 6.05
CA PRO A 128 13.44 -3.83 5.44
C PRO A 128 13.41 -4.02 3.91
N PRO A 129 13.84 -3.01 3.13
CA PRO A 129 13.78 -3.04 1.67
C PRO A 129 14.72 -4.09 1.05
N GLU A 130 15.80 -4.45 1.75
CA GLU A 130 16.74 -5.49 1.36
C GLU A 130 16.54 -6.73 2.25
N ASP A 131 16.51 -7.90 1.63
CA ASP A 131 16.37 -9.20 2.31
C ASP A 131 17.32 -10.21 1.65
N ASN A 132 18.55 -10.28 2.15
CA ASN A 132 19.66 -10.94 1.47
C ASN A 132 19.88 -10.35 0.06
N SER A 133 19.72 -11.17 -1.00
CA SER A 133 19.76 -10.72 -2.40
C SER A 133 18.41 -10.27 -2.95
N ASP A 134 17.31 -10.48 -2.21
CA ASP A 134 15.97 -10.08 -2.62
C ASP A 134 15.72 -8.60 -2.32
N LYS A 135 14.83 -8.00 -3.12
CA LYS A 135 14.38 -6.62 -2.96
C LYS A 135 12.89 -6.58 -2.66
N ARG A 136 12.52 -5.75 -1.68
CA ARG A 136 11.13 -5.41 -1.36
C ARG A 136 10.82 -4.00 -1.83
N ILE A 137 9.75 -3.87 -2.60
CA ILE A 137 9.24 -2.61 -3.12
C ILE A 137 7.89 -2.36 -2.48
N PHE A 138 7.71 -1.18 -1.89
CA PHE A 138 6.44 -0.75 -1.29
C PHE A 138 5.99 0.58 -1.88
N ILE A 139 4.69 0.74 -2.04
CA ILE A 139 4.07 2.05 -2.12
C ILE A 139 4.11 2.63 -0.71
N SER A 140 4.84 3.73 -0.55
CA SER A 140 4.90 4.48 0.71
C SER A 140 5.09 5.96 0.44
N GLN A 141 4.79 6.77 1.46
CA GLN A 141 4.98 8.22 1.47
C GLN A 141 5.40 8.69 2.85
N LYS A 142 6.06 9.85 2.90
CA LYS A 142 6.40 10.54 4.15
C LYS A 142 5.16 11.17 4.77
N TYR A 143 4.81 10.71 5.96
CA TYR A 143 3.76 11.31 6.79
C TYR A 143 4.38 12.06 7.98
N PRO A 144 4.06 13.35 8.16
CA PRO A 144 4.41 14.04 9.38
C PRO A 144 3.54 13.54 10.54
N VAL A 145 4.17 13.29 11.66
CA VAL A 145 3.52 12.92 12.92
C VAL A 145 4.01 13.87 14.00
N SER A 146 3.16 14.22 14.97
CA SER A 146 3.58 15.00 16.13
C SER A 146 3.39 14.14 17.37
N LEU A 147 4.39 14.03 18.24
CA LEU A 147 4.27 13.42 19.56
C LEU A 147 4.49 14.50 20.61
N TYR A 148 3.42 14.94 21.29
CA TYR A 148 3.48 16.04 22.27
C TYR A 148 4.19 17.32 21.76
N GLY A 149 4.04 17.64 20.47
CA GLY A 149 4.68 18.79 19.83
C GLY A 149 6.03 18.48 19.16
N VAL A 150 6.62 17.31 19.40
CA VAL A 150 7.86 16.87 18.74
C VAL A 150 7.56 16.36 17.34
N PRO A 151 8.21 16.89 16.29
CA PRO A 151 7.99 16.43 14.92
C PRO A 151 8.67 15.07 14.68
N LEU A 152 7.86 14.11 14.25
CA LEU A 152 8.26 12.79 13.78
C LEU A 152 7.91 12.68 12.30
N THR A 153 8.52 11.73 11.60
CA THR A 153 8.16 11.38 10.23
C THR A 153 8.17 9.87 10.09
N ILE A 154 7.23 9.34 9.30
CA ILE A 154 7.17 7.91 8.99
C ILE A 154 6.91 7.73 7.49
N ASP A 155 7.70 6.85 6.86
CA ASP A 155 7.49 6.40 5.48
C ASP A 155 6.58 5.16 5.50
N SER A 156 5.34 5.31 5.04
CA SER A 156 4.34 4.23 5.14
C SER A 156 3.20 4.43 4.15
N LEU A 157 2.27 3.48 4.11
CA LEU A 157 0.96 3.57 3.49
C LEU A 157 -0.06 3.47 4.62
N PRO A 158 -1.09 4.33 4.69
CA PRO A 158 -2.12 4.18 5.70
C PRO A 158 -2.88 2.87 5.56
N PHE A 159 -3.13 2.25 6.70
CA PHE A 159 -3.98 1.09 6.89
C PHE A 159 -5.09 1.44 7.90
N GLN A 160 -6.24 0.79 7.82
CA GLN A 160 -7.19 0.69 8.93
C GLN A 160 -8.03 -0.58 8.79
N ALA A 161 -8.61 -1.06 9.90
CA ALA A 161 -9.63 -2.09 9.84
C ALA A 161 -10.98 -1.50 9.39
N GLN A 162 -11.85 -2.34 8.84
CA GLN A 162 -13.21 -1.91 8.49
C GLN A 162 -14.04 -1.64 9.74
N ASP A 163 -14.86 -0.62 9.63
CA ASP A 163 -15.94 -0.34 10.56
C ASP A 163 -17.25 -0.58 9.82
N GLN A 164 -17.92 -1.70 10.11
CA GLN A 164 -19.17 -2.12 9.46
C GLN A 164 -20.31 -1.10 9.60
N GLY A 165 -20.25 -0.22 10.60
CA GLY A 165 -21.22 0.86 10.76
C GLY A 165 -21.20 1.84 9.59
N VAL A 166 -20.01 2.12 9.04
CA VAL A 166 -19.79 3.17 8.04
C VAL A 166 -19.08 2.72 6.77
N SER A 167 -18.52 1.52 6.74
CA SER A 167 -17.61 1.06 5.68
C SER A 167 -17.55 -0.46 5.61
N ALA A 168 -16.93 -0.98 4.55
CA ALA A 168 -16.60 -2.39 4.40
C ALA A 168 -15.29 -2.52 3.60
N CYS A 169 -14.84 -3.75 3.33
CA CYS A 169 -13.56 -4.05 2.67
C CYS A 169 -13.23 -3.17 1.45
N ALA A 170 -14.12 -3.07 0.46
CA ALA A 170 -13.88 -2.26 -0.74
C ALA A 170 -13.74 -0.75 -0.45
N THR A 171 -14.46 -0.24 0.57
CA THR A 171 -14.35 1.15 1.02
C THR A 171 -12.97 1.39 1.63
N ILE A 172 -12.48 0.47 2.46
CA ILE A 172 -11.16 0.59 3.09
C ILE A 172 -10.02 0.40 2.08
N ALA A 173 -10.21 -0.48 1.09
CA ALA A 173 -9.27 -0.65 -0.01
C ALA A 173 -9.16 0.65 -0.85
N LEU A 174 -10.30 1.27 -1.18
CA LEU A 174 -10.33 2.58 -1.83
C LEU A 174 -9.67 3.64 -0.97
N TRP A 175 -10.00 3.71 0.33
CA TRP A 175 -9.42 4.68 1.26
C TRP A 175 -7.89 4.59 1.30
N SER A 176 -7.35 3.37 1.43
CA SER A 176 -5.90 3.13 1.43
C SER A 176 -5.27 3.57 0.10
N ALA A 177 -5.95 3.30 -1.03
CA ALA A 177 -5.50 3.70 -2.35
C ALA A 177 -5.54 5.21 -2.60
N LEU A 178 -6.46 5.97 -1.97
CA LEU A 178 -6.53 7.44 -2.13
C LEU A 178 -5.25 8.15 -1.70
N HIS A 179 -4.50 7.57 -0.77
CA HIS A 179 -3.30 8.19 -0.24
C HIS A 179 -2.19 8.38 -1.30
N PRO A 180 -1.69 7.33 -1.99
CA PRO A 180 -0.72 7.49 -3.07
C PRO A 180 -1.30 8.24 -4.28
N LEU A 181 -2.59 8.11 -4.54
CA LEU A 181 -3.26 8.81 -5.63
C LEU A 181 -3.34 10.32 -5.37
N HIS A 182 -3.59 10.75 -4.13
CA HIS A 182 -3.59 12.17 -3.77
C HIS A 182 -2.24 12.83 -4.04
N SER A 183 -1.14 12.16 -3.66
CA SER A 183 0.18 12.74 -3.87
C SER A 183 0.64 12.70 -5.32
N SER A 184 0.09 11.77 -6.12
CA SER A 184 0.42 11.66 -7.55
C SER A 184 -0.44 12.57 -8.43
N PHE A 185 -1.71 12.76 -8.07
CA PHE A 185 -2.75 13.34 -8.93
C PHE A 185 -3.67 14.35 -8.23
N GLU A 186 -3.40 14.71 -6.97
CA GLU A 186 -4.16 15.71 -6.20
C GLU A 186 -5.65 15.33 -5.98
N THR A 187 -5.97 14.04 -6.01
CA THR A 187 -7.34 13.54 -5.76
C THR A 187 -7.82 13.85 -4.34
N PRO A 188 -9.12 14.01 -4.06
CA PRO A 188 -9.63 14.17 -2.70
C PRO A 188 -9.21 13.05 -1.74
N ARG A 189 -9.02 13.39 -0.45
CA ARG A 189 -8.77 12.44 0.65
C ARG A 189 -10.02 12.30 1.51
N HIS A 190 -11.01 11.61 0.96
CA HIS A 190 -12.27 11.31 1.63
C HIS A 190 -12.11 10.29 2.77
N SER A 191 -12.89 10.42 3.83
CA SER A 191 -12.97 9.42 4.91
C SER A 191 -13.77 8.18 4.48
N PRO A 192 -13.73 7.06 5.23
CA PRO A 192 -14.52 5.87 4.90
C PRO A 192 -16.01 6.14 4.68
N VAL A 193 -16.67 6.88 5.59
CA VAL A 193 -18.10 7.19 5.43
C VAL A 193 -18.38 8.01 4.16
N GLU A 194 -17.49 8.93 3.79
CA GLU A 194 -17.62 9.75 2.57
C GLU A 194 -17.48 8.89 1.30
N ILE A 195 -16.53 7.95 1.29
CA ILE A 195 -16.36 7.01 0.17
C ILE A 195 -17.63 6.17 0.01
N THR A 196 -18.19 5.64 1.10
CA THR A 196 -19.43 4.85 1.05
C THR A 196 -20.61 5.70 0.56
N GLU A 197 -20.79 6.93 1.05
CA GLU A 197 -21.85 7.85 0.60
C GLU A 197 -21.76 8.16 -0.90
N ILE A 198 -20.57 8.50 -1.39
CA ILE A 198 -20.34 8.85 -2.81
C ILE A 198 -20.56 7.62 -3.70
N SER A 199 -20.06 6.46 -3.28
CA SER A 199 -20.21 5.20 -4.02
C SER A 199 -21.67 4.76 -4.13
N SER A 200 -22.48 5.10 -3.12
CA SER A 200 -23.91 4.78 -3.05
C SER A 200 -24.79 5.62 -3.96
N LEU A 201 -24.24 6.63 -4.66
CA LEU A 201 -24.97 7.35 -5.71
C LEU A 201 -25.31 6.45 -6.90
N ILE A 202 -24.60 5.33 -7.05
CA ILE A 202 -24.97 4.24 -7.95
C ILE A 202 -25.88 3.26 -7.20
N PRO A 203 -27.11 3.02 -7.71
CA PRO A 203 -28.04 2.07 -7.09
C PRO A 203 -27.42 0.68 -6.97
N SER A 204 -27.55 0.08 -5.78
CA SER A 204 -27.28 -1.33 -5.51
C SER A 204 -28.48 -1.96 -4.81
N LYS A 205 -28.50 -3.29 -4.66
CA LYS A 205 -29.60 -3.99 -3.98
C LYS A 205 -29.50 -3.89 -2.46
N GLU A 206 -28.30 -3.61 -1.98
CA GLU A 206 -27.88 -3.57 -0.58
C GLU A 206 -28.12 -2.18 0.04
N ARG A 207 -28.15 -2.11 1.38
CA ARG A 207 -28.23 -0.83 2.10
C ARG A 207 -26.86 -0.14 2.12
N ASN A 208 -26.87 1.20 2.22
CA ASN A 208 -25.63 1.98 2.33
C ASN A 208 -25.02 1.90 3.74
N PHE A 209 -25.88 1.93 4.76
CA PHE A 209 -25.48 1.87 6.18
C PHE A 209 -26.42 0.93 6.96
N PRO A 210 -25.87 -0.03 7.75
CA PRO A 210 -24.47 -0.47 7.73
C PRO A 210 -24.05 -0.95 6.33
N SER A 211 -22.77 -0.81 6.00
CA SER A 211 -22.26 -1.12 4.66
C SER A 211 -21.99 -2.62 4.51
N GLU A 212 -22.62 -3.26 3.52
CA GLU A 212 -22.37 -4.68 3.18
C GLU A 212 -21.20 -4.87 2.19
N GLY A 213 -20.62 -3.77 1.68
CA GLY A 213 -19.59 -3.82 0.64
C GLY A 213 -19.90 -2.90 -0.53
N LEU A 214 -18.93 -2.76 -1.44
CA LEU A 214 -19.15 -2.09 -2.72
C LEU A 214 -18.96 -3.11 -3.85
N ASN A 215 -19.88 -3.11 -4.81
CA ASN A 215 -19.69 -3.89 -6.03
C ASN A 215 -18.74 -3.17 -7.02
N LEU A 216 -18.31 -3.88 -8.08
CA LEU A 216 -17.36 -3.34 -9.06
C LEU A 216 -17.84 -2.03 -9.73
N ASN A 217 -19.14 -1.88 -9.97
CA ASN A 217 -19.70 -0.67 -10.57
C ASN A 217 -19.60 0.52 -9.61
N GLN A 218 -19.87 0.30 -8.31
CA GLN A 218 -19.72 1.32 -7.28
C GLN A 218 -18.26 1.73 -7.09
N ILE A 219 -17.33 0.77 -7.06
CA ILE A 219 -15.87 1.04 -7.02
C ILE A 219 -15.46 1.89 -8.24
N THR A 220 -15.88 1.48 -9.43
CA THR A 220 -15.58 2.19 -10.68
C THR A 220 -16.15 3.60 -10.68
N SER A 221 -17.41 3.77 -10.25
CA SER A 221 -18.06 5.07 -10.18
C SER A 221 -17.37 6.00 -9.19
N TYR A 222 -16.95 5.48 -8.04
CA TYR A 222 -16.20 6.27 -7.07
C TYR A 222 -14.86 6.76 -7.64
N ILE A 223 -14.07 5.86 -8.25
CA ILE A 223 -12.78 6.23 -8.89
C ILE A 223 -13.00 7.30 -9.96
N LYS A 224 -14.06 7.20 -10.76
CA LYS A 224 -14.41 8.21 -11.77
C LYS A 224 -14.84 9.54 -11.15
N SER A 225 -15.57 9.50 -10.03
CA SER A 225 -16.02 10.72 -9.35
C SER A 225 -14.88 11.60 -8.82
N ILE A 226 -13.72 10.99 -8.54
CA ILE A 226 -12.51 11.71 -8.10
C ILE A 226 -11.58 12.11 -9.26
N GLY A 227 -12.04 11.99 -10.51
CA GLY A 227 -11.31 12.44 -11.70
C GLY A 227 -10.27 11.46 -12.23
N LEU A 228 -10.32 10.19 -11.81
CA LEU A 228 -9.49 9.11 -12.34
C LEU A 228 -10.29 8.22 -13.30
N ASP A 229 -9.60 7.31 -13.97
CA ASP A 229 -10.21 6.19 -14.70
C ASP A 229 -9.71 4.86 -14.09
N ILE A 230 -10.11 3.74 -14.68
CA ILE A 230 -9.81 2.40 -14.18
C ILE A 230 -9.22 1.52 -15.28
N GLU A 231 -8.14 0.80 -14.94
CA GLU A 231 -7.74 -0.41 -15.66
C GLU A 231 -8.20 -1.62 -14.83
N THR A 232 -9.02 -2.49 -15.41
CA THR A 232 -9.46 -3.74 -14.77
C THR A 232 -8.81 -4.91 -15.49
N LEU A 233 -7.97 -5.64 -14.79
CA LEU A 233 -7.28 -6.83 -15.31
C LEU A 233 -7.84 -8.07 -14.62
N LYS A 234 -8.17 -9.08 -15.41
CA LYS A 234 -8.48 -10.40 -14.87
C LYS A 234 -7.19 -11.02 -14.33
N ALA A 235 -7.30 -11.69 -13.19
CA ALA A 235 -6.16 -12.34 -12.56
C ALA A 235 -5.76 -13.61 -13.33
N GLU A 236 -4.68 -13.50 -14.09
CA GLU A 236 -4.10 -14.59 -14.88
C GLU A 236 -2.60 -14.72 -14.54
N SER A 237 -2.07 -15.95 -14.58
CA SER A 237 -0.76 -16.29 -14.00
C SER A 237 0.42 -15.56 -14.65
N ASP A 238 0.29 -15.20 -15.92
CA ASP A 238 1.27 -14.43 -16.68
C ASP A 238 1.06 -12.92 -16.54
N VAL A 239 -0.17 -12.48 -16.24
CA VAL A 239 -0.53 -11.07 -16.07
C VAL A 239 -0.13 -10.54 -14.69
N ILE A 240 -0.42 -11.28 -13.62
CA ILE A 240 -0.29 -10.77 -12.24
C ILE A 240 1.14 -10.28 -11.94
N PRO A 241 2.22 -11.06 -12.19
CA PRO A 241 3.56 -10.61 -11.86
C PRO A 241 3.96 -9.34 -12.60
N VAL A 242 3.59 -9.23 -13.88
CA VAL A 242 3.94 -8.09 -14.72
C VAL A 242 3.14 -6.85 -14.33
N ALA A 243 1.83 -7.00 -14.13
CA ALA A 243 0.96 -5.89 -13.73
C ALA A 243 1.32 -5.33 -12.35
N VAL A 244 1.59 -6.20 -11.37
CA VAL A 244 2.01 -5.78 -10.02
C VAL A 244 3.27 -4.93 -10.10
N LYS A 245 4.33 -5.43 -10.74
CA LYS A 245 5.59 -4.69 -10.86
C LYS A 245 5.40 -3.38 -11.60
N ALA A 246 4.66 -3.41 -12.71
CA ALA A 246 4.45 -2.23 -13.51
C ALA A 246 3.76 -1.08 -12.78
N TYR A 247 2.72 -1.39 -12.01
CA TYR A 247 1.90 -0.37 -11.35
C TYR A 247 2.41 0.03 -9.98
N ILE A 248 2.96 -0.90 -9.20
CA ILE A 248 3.59 -0.58 -7.91
C ILE A 248 4.79 0.35 -8.12
N ASN A 249 5.62 0.12 -9.13
CA ASN A 249 6.74 1.02 -9.48
C ASN A 249 6.26 2.41 -9.92
N ALA A 250 5.06 2.51 -10.51
CA ALA A 250 4.41 3.77 -10.84
C ALA A 250 3.75 4.46 -9.63
N LYS A 251 3.86 3.89 -8.43
CA LYS A 251 3.16 4.31 -7.20
C LYS A 251 1.63 4.29 -7.36
N LEU A 252 1.12 3.39 -8.21
CA LEU A 252 -0.30 3.16 -8.42
C LEU A 252 -0.77 1.96 -7.61
N PRO A 253 -1.66 2.14 -6.60
CA PRO A 253 -2.16 1.05 -5.79
C PRO A 253 -3.04 0.12 -6.62
N ILE A 254 -3.02 -1.17 -6.29
CA ILE A 254 -3.82 -2.17 -7.00
C ILE A 254 -4.84 -2.75 -6.03
N LEU A 255 -6.12 -2.51 -6.30
CA LEU A 255 -7.21 -3.12 -5.56
C LEU A 255 -7.39 -4.56 -6.05
N ALA A 256 -7.19 -5.52 -5.16
CA ALA A 256 -7.39 -6.94 -5.40
C ALA A 256 -8.81 -7.32 -5.01
N THR A 257 -9.51 -8.05 -5.90
CA THR A 257 -10.79 -8.70 -5.57
C THR A 257 -10.55 -10.19 -5.36
N LEU A 258 -10.97 -10.72 -4.22
CA LEU A 258 -10.74 -12.10 -3.80
C LEU A 258 -12.06 -12.86 -3.73
N GLU A 259 -12.00 -14.13 -4.09
CA GLU A 259 -13.02 -15.14 -3.81
C GLU A 259 -12.48 -16.06 -2.72
N LEU A 260 -13.19 -16.11 -1.58
CA LEU A 260 -12.85 -16.90 -0.41
C LEU A 260 -13.74 -18.15 -0.40
N LYS A 261 -13.13 -19.33 -0.50
CA LYS A 261 -13.88 -20.60 -0.52
C LYS A 261 -13.60 -21.41 0.73
N ARG A 262 -14.69 -21.97 1.25
CA ARG A 262 -14.67 -22.96 2.32
C ARG A 262 -15.61 -24.12 1.96
N ALA A 263 -15.12 -25.34 2.14
CA ALA A 263 -15.82 -26.56 1.81
C ALA A 263 -17.21 -26.59 2.46
N GLY A 264 -18.22 -26.83 1.64
CA GLY A 264 -19.62 -26.89 2.09
C GLY A 264 -20.26 -25.54 2.42
N LYS A 265 -19.62 -24.41 2.09
CA LYS A 265 -20.19 -23.06 2.25
C LYS A 265 -20.20 -22.31 0.91
N GLU A 266 -21.11 -21.34 0.79
CA GLU A 266 -21.07 -20.38 -0.31
C GLU A 266 -19.77 -19.56 -0.27
N SER A 267 -19.29 -19.16 -1.45
CA SER A 267 -18.07 -18.38 -1.56
C SER A 267 -18.28 -16.96 -1.05
N GLY A 268 -17.36 -16.50 -0.19
CA GLY A 268 -17.28 -15.10 0.21
C GLY A 268 -16.48 -14.28 -0.82
N TYR A 269 -16.67 -12.96 -0.80
CA TYR A 269 -15.88 -12.04 -1.60
C TYR A 269 -15.23 -11.00 -0.70
N HIS A 270 -14.01 -10.61 -1.06
CA HIS A 270 -13.24 -9.63 -0.30
C HIS A 270 -12.47 -8.68 -1.22
N ALA A 271 -12.14 -7.50 -0.71
CA ALA A 271 -11.33 -6.52 -1.41
C ALA A 271 -10.16 -6.08 -0.51
N ALA A 272 -8.95 -6.08 -1.07
CA ALA A 272 -7.72 -5.68 -0.38
C ALA A 272 -6.86 -4.82 -1.32
N VAL A 273 -5.77 -4.22 -0.81
CA VAL A 273 -4.85 -3.43 -1.63
C VAL A 273 -3.49 -4.09 -1.66
N ILE A 274 -3.03 -4.49 -2.85
CA ILE A 274 -1.63 -4.85 -3.05
C ILE A 274 -0.83 -3.55 -3.00
N SER A 275 -0.01 -3.41 -1.97
CA SER A 275 0.78 -2.21 -1.67
C SER A 275 2.27 -2.41 -1.89
N GLY A 276 2.72 -3.62 -2.20
CA GLY A 276 4.11 -3.90 -2.47
C GLY A 276 4.36 -5.31 -2.95
N TYR A 277 5.62 -5.61 -3.23
CA TYR A 277 6.07 -6.95 -3.59
C TYR A 277 7.52 -7.21 -3.18
N ARG A 278 7.91 -8.49 -3.11
CA ARG A 278 9.31 -8.93 -3.05
C ARG A 278 9.70 -9.64 -4.34
N CYS A 279 10.90 -9.36 -4.85
CA CYS A 279 11.47 -10.07 -5.98
C CYS A 279 12.93 -10.45 -5.76
N ASN A 280 13.38 -11.52 -6.41
CA ASN A 280 14.79 -11.91 -6.45
C ASN A 280 15.58 -11.16 -7.54
N GLU A 281 16.86 -11.47 -7.65
CA GLU A 281 17.78 -10.91 -8.66
C GLU A 281 17.36 -11.21 -10.11
N ASN A 282 16.63 -12.30 -10.33
CA ASN A 282 16.06 -12.67 -11.63
C ASN A 282 14.76 -11.91 -11.95
N ASN A 283 14.39 -10.96 -11.11
CA ASN A 283 13.12 -10.25 -11.20
C ASN A 283 11.93 -11.21 -11.23
N GLU A 284 11.98 -12.31 -10.49
CA GLU A 284 10.83 -13.18 -10.23
C GLU A 284 10.07 -12.66 -9.02
N LEU A 285 8.74 -12.70 -9.08
CA LEU A 285 7.89 -12.25 -7.99
C LEU A 285 7.80 -13.36 -6.92
N LEU A 286 8.22 -13.06 -5.68
CA LEU A 286 8.29 -14.03 -4.58
C LEU A 286 7.20 -13.83 -3.52
N GLU A 287 6.85 -12.58 -3.23
CA GLU A 287 5.81 -12.24 -2.27
C GLU A 287 5.02 -11.02 -2.75
N LEU A 288 3.76 -10.91 -2.33
CA LEU A 288 3.02 -9.65 -2.34
C LEU A 288 2.87 -9.14 -0.91
N TYR A 289 2.86 -7.82 -0.77
CA TYR A 289 2.51 -7.14 0.47
C TYR A 289 1.15 -6.47 0.31
N VAL A 290 0.22 -6.80 1.20
CA VAL A 290 -1.20 -6.46 1.07
C VAL A 290 -1.70 -5.72 2.30
N HIS A 291 -2.44 -4.64 2.10
CA HIS A 291 -3.28 -4.04 3.14
C HIS A 291 -4.65 -4.70 3.07
N ASP A 292 -4.98 -5.49 4.09
CA ASP A 292 -6.24 -6.22 4.18
C ASP A 292 -6.91 -5.86 5.52
N ASP A 293 -8.10 -5.27 5.45
CA ASP A 293 -8.81 -4.71 6.60
C ASP A 293 -9.25 -5.75 7.64
N GLN A 294 -9.23 -7.04 7.28
CA GLN A 294 -9.48 -8.15 8.20
C GLN A 294 -8.20 -8.78 8.75
N ILE A 295 -7.03 -8.45 8.20
CA ILE A 295 -5.75 -9.02 8.63
C ILE A 295 -4.85 -7.95 9.20
N GLY A 296 -4.39 -7.00 8.39
CA GLY A 296 -3.43 -5.99 8.81
C GLY A 296 -2.68 -5.31 7.67
N PRO A 297 -1.78 -4.36 8.02
CA PRO A 297 -0.91 -3.70 7.06
C PRO A 297 0.20 -4.63 6.58
N TYR A 298 0.56 -4.52 5.31
CA TYR A 298 1.67 -5.27 4.70
C TYR A 298 1.64 -6.80 4.93
N SER A 299 0.46 -7.42 5.02
CA SER A 299 0.29 -8.87 5.07
C SER A 299 1.02 -9.54 3.91
N ARG A 300 1.82 -10.55 4.25
CA ARG A 300 2.59 -11.34 3.29
C ARG A 300 1.67 -12.34 2.61
N VAL A 301 1.65 -12.28 1.29
CA VAL A 301 1.04 -13.30 0.46
C VAL A 301 2.15 -14.04 -0.26
N ILE A 302 2.19 -15.35 -0.07
CA ILE A 302 3.00 -16.28 -0.87
C ILE A 302 2.09 -17.08 -1.80
N SER A 303 2.63 -17.55 -2.92
CA SER A 303 1.87 -18.35 -3.88
C SER A 303 2.76 -19.33 -4.63
N ASN A 304 2.20 -20.50 -4.93
CA ASN A 304 2.82 -21.50 -5.80
C ASN A 304 2.27 -21.46 -7.24
N ASN A 305 1.33 -20.55 -7.55
CA ASN A 305 0.67 -20.45 -8.85
C ASN A 305 0.58 -18.98 -9.31
N ASN A 306 1.74 -18.31 -9.39
CA ASN A 306 1.89 -16.91 -9.80
C ASN A 306 0.83 -15.97 -9.19
N PHE A 307 0.51 -16.16 -7.91
CA PHE A 307 -0.41 -15.32 -7.14
C PHE A 307 -1.88 -15.34 -7.58
N ILE A 308 -2.32 -16.30 -8.40
CA ILE A 308 -3.75 -16.58 -8.59
C ILE A 308 -4.37 -17.07 -7.28
N SER A 309 -3.67 -17.96 -6.58
CA SER A 309 -4.09 -18.48 -5.27
C SER A 309 -3.19 -17.91 -4.18
N TRP A 310 -3.79 -17.30 -3.17
CA TRP A 310 -3.08 -16.66 -2.07
C TRP A 310 -2.95 -17.62 -0.89
N ASN A 311 -1.76 -17.65 -0.31
CA ASN A 311 -1.51 -18.31 0.96
C ASN A 311 -1.06 -17.25 1.97
N ASN A 312 -1.97 -16.94 2.90
CA ASN A 312 -1.81 -15.95 3.97
C ASN A 312 -2.80 -16.25 5.11
N GLU A 313 -3.06 -15.27 5.98
CA GLU A 313 -3.89 -15.39 7.17
C GLU A 313 -5.36 -15.77 6.87
N TRP A 314 -5.86 -15.54 5.65
CA TRP A 314 -7.16 -16.09 5.23
C TRP A 314 -7.20 -17.62 5.33
N LYS A 315 -6.10 -18.29 5.02
CA LYS A 315 -5.99 -19.75 5.15
C LYS A 315 -5.64 -20.17 6.57
N THR A 316 -4.60 -19.56 7.15
CA THR A 316 -4.02 -20.02 8.42
C THR A 316 -4.82 -19.58 9.64
N THR A 317 -5.44 -18.40 9.60
CA THR A 317 -6.21 -17.82 10.72
C THR A 317 -7.71 -17.95 10.51
N TYR A 318 -8.21 -17.61 9.32
CA TYR A 318 -9.65 -17.66 9.01
C TYR A 318 -10.14 -19.04 8.53
N GLY A 319 -9.22 -19.96 8.24
CA GLY A 319 -9.56 -21.33 7.84
C GLY A 319 -10.27 -21.42 6.49
N GLN A 320 -9.93 -20.56 5.53
CA GLN A 320 -10.37 -20.69 4.14
C GLN A 320 -9.57 -21.79 3.44
N ASP A 321 -10.23 -22.61 2.64
CA ASP A 321 -9.58 -23.67 1.88
C ASP A 321 -8.85 -23.10 0.66
N GLU A 322 -9.50 -22.16 -0.04
CA GLU A 322 -8.95 -21.46 -1.19
C GLU A 322 -9.20 -19.95 -1.07
N VAL A 323 -8.18 -19.17 -1.44
CA VAL A 323 -8.23 -17.72 -1.56
C VAL A 323 -7.80 -17.41 -2.99
N ILE A 324 -8.75 -17.03 -3.84
CA ILE A 324 -8.52 -16.85 -5.28
C ILE A 324 -8.59 -15.38 -5.62
N LEU A 325 -7.52 -14.84 -6.18
CA LEU A 325 -7.50 -13.52 -6.79
C LEU A 325 -8.31 -13.56 -8.09
N LYS A 326 -9.29 -12.67 -8.24
CA LYS A 326 -10.20 -12.61 -9.39
C LYS A 326 -9.84 -11.50 -10.36
N ASN A 327 -9.65 -10.30 -9.84
CA ASN A 327 -9.32 -9.12 -10.63
C ASN A 327 -8.36 -8.21 -9.89
N LEU A 328 -7.52 -7.53 -10.66
CA LEU A 328 -6.71 -6.39 -10.28
C LEU A 328 -7.39 -5.14 -10.83
N ILE A 329 -7.72 -4.19 -9.96
CA ILE A 329 -8.35 -2.93 -10.29
C ILE A 329 -7.35 -1.81 -10.00
N ILE A 330 -6.94 -1.09 -11.02
CA ILE A 330 -5.92 -0.05 -10.92
C ILE A 330 -6.55 1.30 -11.25
N PRO A 331 -6.62 2.23 -10.27
CA PRO A 331 -6.97 3.62 -10.55
C PRO A 331 -5.86 4.26 -11.38
N VAL A 332 -6.21 4.76 -12.57
CA VAL A 332 -5.26 5.35 -13.52
C VAL A 332 -5.63 6.79 -13.83
N TYR A 333 -4.62 7.64 -14.04
CA TYR A 333 -4.85 9.02 -14.45
C TYR A 333 -5.34 9.07 -15.91
N PRO A 334 -6.34 9.90 -16.28
CA PRO A 334 -6.96 9.86 -17.63
C PRO A 334 -6.03 10.15 -18.81
N LYS A 335 -4.84 10.70 -18.57
CA LYS A 335 -3.80 10.87 -19.61
C LYS A 335 -2.96 9.61 -19.85
N ILE A 336 -3.04 8.60 -19.00
CA ILE A 336 -2.44 7.28 -19.24
C ILE A 336 -3.44 6.54 -20.13
N ARG A 337 -3.24 6.61 -21.45
CA ARG A 337 -4.17 6.08 -22.46
C ARG A 337 -3.70 4.78 -23.09
N LEU A 338 -2.41 4.48 -22.98
CA LEU A 338 -1.88 3.20 -23.42
C LEU A 338 -2.20 2.16 -22.35
N THR A 339 -3.23 1.35 -22.63
CA THR A 339 -3.70 0.31 -21.72
C THR A 339 -2.65 -0.78 -21.50
N PHE A 340 -2.71 -1.44 -20.34
CA PHE A 340 -1.79 -2.52 -20.01
C PHE A 340 -1.87 -3.64 -21.04
N GLY A 341 -3.07 -4.07 -21.44
CA GLY A 341 -3.22 -5.17 -22.41
C GLY A 341 -2.50 -4.91 -23.74
N ARG A 342 -2.45 -3.65 -24.20
CA ARG A 342 -1.77 -3.27 -25.45
C ARG A 342 -0.25 -3.32 -25.32
N ILE A 343 0.30 -2.73 -24.25
CA ILE A 343 1.75 -2.75 -24.02
C ILE A 343 2.25 -4.13 -23.59
N HIS A 344 1.48 -4.87 -22.81
CA HIS A 344 1.78 -6.24 -22.39
C HIS A 344 1.94 -7.16 -23.60
N SER A 345 1.09 -7.00 -24.62
CA SER A 345 1.21 -7.74 -25.88
C SER A 345 2.53 -7.44 -26.63
N VAL A 346 3.04 -6.20 -26.54
CA VAL A 346 4.35 -5.84 -27.10
C VAL A 346 5.47 -6.45 -26.26
N PHE A 347 5.36 -6.32 -24.94
CA PHE A 347 6.30 -6.88 -23.98
C PHE A 347 6.47 -8.39 -24.15
N LEU A 348 5.40 -9.17 -24.27
CA LEU A 348 5.51 -10.62 -24.45
C LEU A 348 6.30 -11.02 -25.70
N ARG A 349 6.19 -10.26 -26.80
CA ARG A 349 6.98 -10.50 -28.01
C ARG A 349 8.46 -10.19 -27.77
N LYS A 350 8.74 -9.05 -27.12
CA LYS A 350 10.10 -8.59 -26.83
C LYS A 350 10.81 -9.45 -25.78
N LYS A 351 10.07 -9.88 -24.76
CA LYS A 351 10.54 -10.73 -23.67
C LYS A 351 11.21 -12.01 -24.20
N GLN A 352 10.60 -12.66 -25.19
CA GLN A 352 11.17 -13.87 -25.78
C GLN A 352 12.52 -13.63 -26.44
N ASP A 353 12.74 -12.46 -27.05
CA ASP A 353 14.00 -12.14 -27.70
C ASP A 353 15.07 -11.72 -26.69
N ILE A 354 14.68 -10.89 -25.71
CA ILE A 354 15.54 -10.48 -24.57
C ILE A 354 16.03 -11.71 -23.79
N GLU A 355 15.14 -12.66 -23.49
CA GLU A 355 15.49 -13.87 -22.73
C GLU A 355 16.37 -14.85 -23.53
N LYS A 356 16.24 -14.89 -24.87
CA LYS A 356 17.14 -15.69 -25.73
C LYS A 356 18.58 -15.18 -25.70
N GLU A 357 18.75 -13.87 -25.50
CA GLU A 357 20.07 -13.23 -25.37
C GLU A 357 20.66 -13.39 -23.95
N GLY A 358 19.93 -14.04 -23.04
CA GLY A 358 20.38 -14.28 -21.66
C GLY A 358 20.10 -13.11 -20.70
N TYR A 359 19.26 -12.16 -21.10
CA TYR A 359 18.87 -11.02 -20.28
C TYR A 359 17.50 -11.25 -19.61
N ILE A 360 17.23 -10.51 -18.56
CA ILE A 360 15.93 -10.49 -17.87
C ILE A 360 15.10 -9.32 -18.43
N ALA A 361 13.86 -9.61 -18.82
CA ALA A 361 12.94 -8.61 -19.34
C ALA A 361 11.99 -8.08 -18.24
N GLU A 362 11.86 -6.76 -18.16
CA GLU A 362 10.95 -6.06 -17.24
C GLU A 362 10.03 -5.11 -18.00
N LEU A 363 8.78 -4.99 -17.56
CA LEU A 363 7.83 -3.97 -18.03
C LEU A 363 7.38 -3.12 -16.85
N PHE A 364 7.52 -1.80 -16.96
CA PHE A 364 6.98 -0.90 -15.94
C PHE A 364 6.49 0.43 -16.48
N LEU A 365 5.56 1.05 -15.75
CA LEU A 365 5.06 2.39 -16.00
C LEU A 365 5.79 3.37 -15.09
N THR A 366 6.13 4.55 -15.59
CA THR A 366 6.71 5.62 -14.77
C THR A 366 6.41 7.01 -15.32
N GLN A 367 6.73 8.03 -14.54
CA GLN A 367 6.73 9.42 -14.99
C GLN A 367 8.09 9.80 -15.54
N VAL A 368 8.11 10.62 -16.60
CA VAL A 368 9.35 11.07 -17.26
C VAL A 368 10.37 11.67 -16.30
N ASN A 369 9.93 12.41 -15.28
CA ASN A 369 10.83 13.05 -14.31
C ASN A 369 11.54 12.00 -13.44
N GLU A 370 10.82 10.98 -12.98
CA GLU A 370 11.41 9.89 -12.19
C GLU A 370 12.33 9.03 -13.07
N TYR A 371 11.93 8.76 -14.31
CA TYR A 371 12.77 8.04 -15.25
C TYR A 371 14.08 8.78 -15.56
N LYS A 372 14.02 10.08 -15.87
CA LYS A 372 15.21 10.90 -16.12
C LYS A 372 16.11 11.00 -14.88
N LYS A 373 15.56 11.03 -13.66
CA LYS A 373 16.34 10.92 -12.42
C LYS A 373 17.09 9.59 -12.33
N THR A 374 16.46 8.47 -12.70
CA THR A 374 17.13 7.17 -12.75
C THR A 374 18.25 7.17 -13.79
N LEU A 375 18.00 7.69 -15.00
CA LEU A 375 19.01 7.79 -16.06
C LEU A 375 20.20 8.68 -15.66
N LEU A 376 19.99 9.72 -14.84
CA LEU A 376 21.09 10.56 -14.33
C LEU A 376 22.14 9.75 -13.55
N ASN A 377 21.76 8.63 -12.93
CA ASN A 377 22.67 7.79 -12.16
C ASN A 377 23.33 6.67 -12.99
N LEU A 378 22.98 6.55 -14.28
CA LEU A 378 23.54 5.53 -15.19
C LEU A 378 24.57 6.14 -16.14
N ALA A 379 25.61 5.40 -16.48
CA ALA A 379 26.58 5.79 -17.52
C ALA A 379 26.17 5.14 -18.85
N PHE A 380 25.98 5.96 -19.90
CA PHE A 380 25.62 5.52 -21.25
C PHE A 380 25.88 6.61 -22.28
N GLU A 381 25.97 6.24 -23.57
CA GLU A 381 26.20 7.17 -24.67
C GLU A 381 25.02 8.13 -24.89
N GLU A 382 25.29 9.30 -25.49
CA GLU A 382 24.26 10.29 -25.82
C GLU A 382 23.38 10.77 -24.63
N LYS A 383 23.85 10.59 -23.39
CA LYS A 383 23.11 10.92 -22.17
C LYS A 383 22.56 12.34 -22.16
N GLU A 384 23.33 13.33 -22.58
CA GLU A 384 22.86 14.72 -22.71
C GLU A 384 21.69 14.83 -23.71
N ARG A 385 21.83 14.24 -24.90
CA ARG A 385 20.78 14.24 -25.94
C ARG A 385 19.49 13.58 -25.42
N ILE A 386 19.61 12.43 -24.76
CA ILE A 386 18.46 11.68 -24.23
C ILE A 386 17.78 12.44 -23.08
N LEU A 387 18.54 12.95 -22.11
CA LEU A 387 18.00 13.69 -20.97
C LEU A 387 17.35 15.02 -21.38
N THR A 388 17.84 15.67 -22.44
CA THR A 388 17.26 16.91 -22.99
C THR A 388 16.11 16.67 -23.97
N SER A 389 15.92 15.44 -24.45
CA SER A 389 14.85 15.12 -25.41
C SER A 389 13.45 15.24 -24.78
N PRO A 390 12.46 15.72 -25.55
CA PRO A 390 11.07 15.78 -25.09
C PRO A 390 10.48 14.36 -25.04
N MET A 391 9.85 14.01 -23.91
CA MET A 391 9.14 12.74 -23.71
C MET A 391 7.78 13.01 -23.05
N PRO A 392 6.76 12.17 -23.30
CA PRO A 392 5.45 12.33 -22.68
C PRO A 392 5.54 12.15 -21.16
N ARG A 393 4.61 12.78 -20.41
CA ARG A 393 4.62 12.76 -18.93
C ARG A 393 4.64 11.33 -18.38
N PHE A 394 3.88 10.43 -19.01
CA PHE A 394 3.79 9.01 -18.64
C PHE A 394 4.39 8.17 -19.75
N ILE A 395 5.25 7.24 -19.38
CA ILE A 395 5.96 6.36 -20.30
C ILE A 395 5.93 4.93 -19.78
N TRP A 396 5.79 3.99 -20.71
CA TRP A 396 6.01 2.58 -20.46
C TRP A 396 7.43 2.21 -20.88
N ILE A 397 8.13 1.44 -20.06
CA ILE A 397 9.49 1.00 -20.31
C ILE A 397 9.49 -0.52 -20.42
N ILE A 398 10.02 -1.03 -21.54
CA ILE A 398 10.45 -2.43 -21.65
C ILE A 398 11.96 -2.42 -21.46
N ARG A 399 12.44 -3.02 -20.38
CA ARG A 399 13.85 -3.03 -19.99
C ARG A 399 14.43 -4.43 -20.12
N ALA A 400 15.63 -4.52 -20.68
CA ALA A 400 16.51 -5.67 -20.54
C ALA A 400 17.54 -5.35 -19.44
N HIS A 401 17.81 -6.30 -18.55
CA HIS A 401 18.84 -6.15 -17.52
C HIS A 401 19.55 -7.48 -17.20
N ILE A 402 20.76 -7.39 -16.65
CA ILE A 402 21.53 -8.52 -16.12
C ILE A 402 22.09 -8.12 -14.75
N ASN A 403 21.99 -8.98 -13.73
CA ASN A 403 22.49 -8.68 -12.38
C ASN A 403 22.05 -7.31 -11.83
N ASN A 404 20.77 -6.94 -12.02
CA ASN A 404 20.20 -5.62 -11.69
C ASN A 404 20.79 -4.40 -12.46
N ILE A 405 21.63 -4.62 -13.45
CA ILE A 405 22.20 -3.59 -14.31
C ILE A 405 21.32 -3.45 -15.57
N PRO A 406 20.69 -2.29 -15.80
CA PRO A 406 19.99 -2.03 -17.05
C PRO A 406 20.97 -2.13 -18.22
N ILE A 407 20.53 -2.78 -19.30
CA ILE A 407 21.29 -3.04 -20.53
C ILE A 407 20.67 -2.25 -21.68
N PHE A 408 19.34 -2.28 -21.76
CA PHE A 408 18.60 -1.61 -22.82
C PHE A 408 17.20 -1.24 -22.36
N ASP A 409 16.71 -0.07 -22.76
CA ASP A 409 15.33 0.38 -22.55
C ASP A 409 14.65 0.75 -23.88
N GLU A 410 13.49 0.14 -24.17
CA GLU A 410 12.54 0.67 -25.14
C GLU A 410 11.48 1.52 -24.42
N VAL A 411 11.41 2.80 -24.77
CA VAL A 411 10.50 3.77 -24.18
C VAL A 411 9.27 3.94 -25.06
N TYR A 412 8.08 3.73 -24.50
CA TYR A 412 6.79 3.87 -25.19
C TYR A 412 5.95 5.00 -24.60
N ASP A 413 5.22 5.72 -25.47
CA ASP A 413 4.32 6.81 -25.07
C ASP A 413 3.10 6.27 -24.30
N GLY A 414 3.07 6.50 -22.99
CA GLY A 414 1.95 6.11 -22.13
C GLY A 414 0.68 6.94 -22.33
N THR A 415 0.79 8.06 -23.06
CA THR A 415 -0.34 8.96 -23.37
C THR A 415 -0.96 8.72 -24.75
N SER A 416 -0.33 7.87 -25.55
CA SER A 416 -0.85 7.39 -26.83
C SER A 416 -1.91 6.31 -26.63
N VAL A 417 -2.84 6.20 -27.58
CA VAL A 417 -3.84 5.12 -27.60
C VAL A 417 -3.17 3.80 -27.98
N TYR A 418 -2.25 3.82 -28.95
CA TYR A 418 -1.53 2.64 -29.44
C TYR A 418 -0.06 2.67 -29.01
N PRO A 419 0.61 1.51 -28.89
CA PRO A 419 2.04 1.47 -28.59
C PRO A 419 2.82 2.28 -29.62
N LYS A 420 3.41 3.38 -29.16
CA LYS A 420 4.26 4.24 -29.98
C LYS A 420 5.59 4.35 -29.26
N LYS A 421 6.62 3.75 -29.87
CA LYS A 421 7.99 3.87 -29.36
C LYS A 421 8.46 5.31 -29.53
N VAL A 422 9.08 5.86 -28.50
CA VAL A 422 9.55 7.24 -28.41
C VAL A 422 11.07 7.30 -28.46
N GLN A 423 11.73 6.35 -27.79
CA GLN A 423 13.18 6.34 -27.61
C GLN A 423 13.68 4.91 -27.38
N ASP A 424 14.89 4.64 -27.84
CA ASP A 424 15.71 3.47 -27.48
C ASP A 424 16.93 3.98 -26.70
N ILE A 425 17.34 3.27 -25.65
CA ILE A 425 18.49 3.66 -24.82
C ILE A 425 19.33 2.43 -24.52
N ASP A 426 20.55 2.40 -25.06
CA ASP A 426 21.55 1.37 -24.78
C ASP A 426 22.47 1.83 -23.63
N THR A 427 22.52 1.05 -22.56
CA THR A 427 23.34 1.36 -21.36
C THR A 427 24.61 0.52 -21.25
N ILE A 428 24.82 -0.42 -22.18
CA ILE A 428 25.96 -1.36 -22.19
C ILE A 428 27.31 -0.68 -22.47
N GLU A 429 27.35 0.29 -23.39
CA GLU A 429 28.62 0.70 -24.02
C GLU A 429 29.64 1.33 -23.06
N TYR A 430 29.23 1.77 -21.86
CA TYR A 430 30.13 2.41 -20.91
C TYR A 430 30.56 1.54 -19.72
N GLN A 431 29.90 0.40 -19.46
CA GLN A 431 30.20 -0.42 -18.28
C GLN A 431 31.20 -1.55 -18.53
N LEU A 432 31.52 -1.85 -19.78
CA LEU A 432 32.55 -2.84 -20.17
C LEU A 432 33.91 -2.20 -20.47
N SER A 433 34.01 -0.87 -20.35
CA SER A 433 35.18 -0.06 -20.70
C SER A 433 35.94 0.54 -19.51
N GLU A 434 35.64 0.14 -18.27
CA GLU A 434 36.43 0.48 -17.08
C GLU A 434 36.99 -0.76 -16.36
#